data_AF-W6NDK8-F1
#
_entry.id   AF-W6NDK8-F1
#
_cell.length_a   1.000
_cell.length_b   1.000
_cell.length_c   1.000
_cell.angle_alpha   90.00
_cell.angle_beta   90.00
_cell.angle_gamma   90.00
#
_symmetry.space_group_name_H-M   'P 1'
#
loop_
_entity.id
_entity.type
_entity.pdbx_description
1 polymer ?
#
loop_
_entity_poly.entity_id
_entity_poly.type
_entity_poly.pdbx_seq_one_letter_code
_entity_poly.pdbx_strand_id
1 'polypeptide(L)'
;MGNTEAKAKVSKTSTAAPSMSDRSMDKRVEQAFVRLTGSTSNCLTFGNLKDVFSEGLAESLWNYLSDSKPYDDRLTLDEFARHAPSLWGTSTDVYVKVCQPVLTLIKNCSEAAGAGAVAGDEKFIGNLVHEMCERGSSVEEIVSWKRDMCPAFCNALRDLVLHVFLGYAFDNTEYSSEILTPMQMCRGPTVSIFQLTDGSIFVLATDDTWRHSGSRFGGQATVLFEISPDLKRFASPSPPIYCNFKIRSAAFGLSFLDKMKIDKEMGNVAAIEVWGCAPSSALQDQQRLRAWQSKQAEKIKKVPLPGNWDDNPDKTILEMAGIQFSNERKLMEMEAKARQNDNL
;
A
#
# COMPACT_ATOMS: atom_id res chain seq x y z
N MET A 1 42.61 -68.16 37.52
CA MET A 1 41.22 -67.94 37.05
C MET A 1 41.05 -66.46 36.73
N GLY A 2 40.26 -66.13 35.71
CA GLY A 2 40.28 -64.91 34.86
C GLY A 2 40.18 -63.54 35.56
N ASN A 3 40.79 -62.49 34.94
CA ASN A 3 40.21 -61.47 34.02
C ASN A 3 39.58 -60.29 34.81
N THR A 4 39.72 -58.98 34.53
CA THR A 4 40.10 -58.19 33.33
C THR A 4 40.27 -56.69 33.73
N GLU A 5 41.15 -55.97 33.02
CA GLU A 5 41.19 -54.55 32.52
C GLU A 5 40.33 -53.43 33.18
N ALA A 6 40.64 -52.12 33.23
CA ALA A 6 41.50 -51.21 32.46
C ALA A 6 41.80 -49.90 33.26
N LYS A 7 42.92 -49.20 33.00
CA LYS A 7 43.14 -47.80 33.39
C LYS A 7 43.68 -46.99 32.21
N ALA A 8 42.92 -46.00 31.78
CA ALA A 8 43.25 -45.08 30.70
C ALA A 8 44.29 -44.03 31.13
N LYS A 9 45.18 -43.70 30.19
CA LYS A 9 46.38 -42.86 30.33
C LYS A 9 46.06 -41.44 29.85
N VAL A 10 46.14 -40.45 30.74
CA VAL A 10 45.99 -39.03 30.39
C VAL A 10 47.33 -38.52 29.82
N SER A 11 47.36 -38.20 28.53
CA SER A 11 48.48 -37.54 27.86
C SER A 11 48.17 -36.06 27.68
N LYS A 12 49.08 -35.21 28.15
CA LYS A 12 49.09 -33.76 27.90
C LYS A 12 49.51 -33.52 26.46
N THR A 13 48.74 -32.74 25.70
CA THR A 13 49.22 -32.14 24.44
C THR A 13 48.71 -30.71 24.35
N SER A 14 49.66 -29.79 24.42
CA SER A 14 49.53 -28.37 24.16
C SER A 14 48.95 -28.14 22.76
N THR A 15 47.77 -27.52 22.69
CA THR A 15 47.18 -27.09 21.41
C THR A 15 47.22 -25.57 21.37
N ALA A 16 48.00 -25.04 20.43
CA ALA A 16 48.15 -23.63 20.14
C ALA A 16 46.80 -23.00 19.75
N ALA A 17 46.63 -21.73 20.10
CA ALA A 17 45.48 -20.92 19.71
C ALA A 17 45.34 -20.88 18.17
N PRO A 18 44.12 -20.98 17.61
CA PRO A 18 43.92 -20.86 16.18
C PRO A 18 44.15 -19.42 15.73
N SER A 19 44.92 -19.26 14.65
CA SER A 19 45.26 -18.00 13.99
C SER A 19 44.04 -17.27 13.42
N MET A 20 44.01 -15.95 13.59
CA MET A 20 43.00 -14.97 13.15
C MET A 20 42.87 -14.77 11.62
N SER A 21 42.80 -15.82 10.79
CA SER A 21 42.73 -15.62 9.32
C SER A 21 41.75 -16.53 8.59
N ASP A 22 40.60 -16.79 9.18
CA ASP A 22 39.48 -17.38 8.43
C ASP A 22 38.11 -16.92 8.96
N ARG A 23 37.86 -15.62 8.86
CA ARG A 23 36.47 -15.11 8.87
C ARG A 23 36.05 -15.00 7.42
N SER A 24 35.40 -16.04 6.91
CA SER A 24 34.65 -15.97 5.64
C SER A 24 33.69 -14.78 5.72
N MET A 25 34.08 -13.65 5.13
CA MET A 25 33.24 -12.45 5.06
C MET A 25 32.01 -12.73 4.19
N ASP A 26 30.85 -12.22 4.61
CA ASP A 26 29.62 -12.37 3.83
C ASP A 26 29.80 -11.67 2.48
N LYS A 27 29.70 -12.42 1.38
CA LYS A 27 29.86 -11.90 0.01
C LYS A 27 28.96 -10.71 -0.29
N ARG A 28 27.82 -10.59 0.40
CA ARG A 28 26.92 -9.44 0.28
C ARG A 28 27.51 -8.16 0.85
N VAL A 29 28.33 -8.26 1.90
CA VAL A 29 29.05 -7.12 2.47
C VAL A 29 30.06 -6.57 1.48
N GLU A 30 30.87 -7.45 0.87
CA GLU A 30 31.83 -7.07 -0.16
C GLU A 30 31.13 -6.44 -1.38
N GLN A 31 30.04 -7.06 -1.84
CA GLN A 31 29.25 -6.53 -2.95
C GLN A 31 28.71 -5.12 -2.64
N ALA A 32 28.12 -4.92 -1.46
CA ALA A 32 27.58 -3.63 -1.05
C ALA A 32 28.68 -2.57 -0.93
N PHE A 33 29.81 -2.93 -0.34
CA PHE A 33 30.95 -2.02 -0.19
C PHE A 33 31.49 -1.58 -1.56
N VAL A 34 31.74 -2.53 -2.47
CA VAL A 34 32.24 -2.24 -3.83
C VAL A 34 31.24 -1.39 -4.63
N ARG A 35 29.93 -1.58 -4.44
CA ARG A 35 28.92 -0.74 -5.10
C ARG A 35 28.94 0.70 -4.62
N LEU A 36 29.19 0.93 -3.33
CA LEU A 36 29.22 2.29 -2.76
C LEU A 36 30.55 3.00 -3.04
N THR A 37 31.68 2.30 -2.98
CA THR A 37 33.02 2.92 -3.11
C THR A 37 33.55 2.90 -4.55
N GLY A 38 32.96 2.06 -5.41
CA GLY A 38 33.51 1.74 -6.73
C GLY A 38 34.66 0.73 -6.64
N SER A 39 35.01 0.12 -7.77
CA SER A 39 36.00 -0.98 -7.83
C SER A 39 37.44 -0.59 -7.46
N THR A 40 37.73 0.70 -7.31
CA THR A 40 39.09 1.23 -7.13
C THR A 40 39.35 1.83 -5.75
N SER A 41 38.31 2.01 -4.92
CA SER A 41 38.46 2.62 -3.60
C SER A 41 38.34 1.58 -2.50
N ASN A 42 39.33 1.58 -1.61
CA ASN A 42 39.39 0.69 -0.44
C ASN A 42 38.71 1.27 0.81
N CYS A 43 38.11 2.45 0.69
CA CYS A 43 37.45 3.13 1.79
C CYS A 43 36.13 3.75 1.36
N LEU A 44 35.13 3.64 2.24
CA LEU A 44 33.86 4.32 2.13
C LEU A 44 33.94 5.67 2.84
N THR A 45 33.47 6.73 2.17
CA THR A 45 33.39 8.09 2.72
C THR A 45 31.93 8.53 2.84
N PHE A 46 31.67 9.56 3.64
CA PHE A 46 30.34 10.15 3.73
C PHE A 46 29.83 10.64 2.37
N GLY A 47 30.72 11.19 1.53
CA GLY A 47 30.40 11.62 0.17
C GLY A 47 29.81 10.49 -0.67
N ASN A 48 30.35 9.27 -0.58
CA ASN A 48 29.83 8.12 -1.30
C ASN A 48 28.38 7.77 -0.93
N LEU A 49 27.98 7.99 0.33
CA LEU A 49 26.59 7.79 0.76
C LEU A 49 25.70 8.93 0.27
N LYS A 50 26.18 10.17 0.33
CA LYS A 50 25.45 11.37 -0.13
C LYS A 50 25.21 11.37 -1.64
N ASP A 51 26.06 10.69 -2.42
CA ASP A 51 25.87 10.54 -3.86
C ASP A 51 24.67 9.65 -4.22
N VAL A 52 24.21 8.79 -3.29
CA VAL A 52 23.18 7.77 -3.58
C VAL A 52 21.93 7.88 -2.70
N PHE A 53 22.04 8.48 -1.52
CA PHE A 53 20.92 8.70 -0.60
C PHE A 53 20.62 10.19 -0.41
N SER A 54 19.40 10.51 0.05
CA SER A 54 19.09 11.85 0.53
C SER A 54 20.00 12.23 1.71
N GLU A 55 20.29 13.51 1.88
CA GLU A 55 21.25 14.01 2.88
C GLU A 55 20.94 13.49 4.29
N GLY A 56 19.67 13.53 4.71
CA GLY A 56 19.27 13.05 6.04
C GLY A 56 19.43 11.53 6.23
N LEU A 57 19.21 10.74 5.18
CA LEU A 57 19.42 9.30 5.23
C LEU A 57 20.91 8.94 5.18
N ALA A 58 21.71 9.66 4.38
CA ALA A 58 23.15 9.50 4.33
C ALA A 58 23.79 9.76 5.71
N GLU A 59 23.37 10.82 6.41
CA GLU A 59 23.84 11.15 7.77
C GLU A 59 23.49 10.05 8.77
N SER A 60 22.24 9.58 8.73
CA SER A 60 21.75 8.51 9.62
C SER A 60 22.52 7.20 9.41
N LEU A 61 22.72 6.81 8.15
CA LEU A 61 23.49 5.61 7.78
C LEU A 61 24.97 5.76 8.13
N TRP A 62 25.57 6.92 7.91
CA TRP A 62 26.97 7.17 8.27
C TRP A 62 27.18 7.03 9.77
N ASN A 63 26.36 7.70 10.59
CA ASN A 63 26.46 7.62 12.04
C ASN A 63 26.31 6.18 12.54
N TYR A 64 25.41 5.40 11.93
CA TYR A 64 25.23 3.99 12.28
C TYR A 64 26.40 3.09 11.85
N LEU A 65 26.86 3.22 10.60
CA LEU A 65 27.91 2.36 10.04
C LEU A 65 29.30 2.67 10.61
N SER A 66 29.53 3.93 10.97
CA SER A 66 30.84 4.45 11.39
C SER A 66 31.04 4.51 12.90
N ASP A 67 30.03 4.16 13.69
CA ASP A 67 29.97 4.48 15.13
C ASP A 67 30.13 5.99 15.41
N SER A 68 29.45 6.81 14.61
CA SER A 68 29.45 8.29 14.70
C SER A 68 30.82 8.93 14.51
N LYS A 69 31.63 8.42 13.57
CA LYS A 69 32.87 9.09 13.15
C LYS A 69 32.56 10.44 12.47
N PRO A 70 33.51 11.40 12.49
CA PRO A 70 33.40 12.64 11.72
C PRO A 70 33.16 12.38 10.23
N TYR A 71 32.44 13.28 9.55
CA TYR A 71 32.09 13.13 8.13
C TYR A 71 33.29 13.16 7.17
N ASP A 72 34.43 13.69 7.61
CA ASP A 72 35.69 13.72 6.85
C ASP A 72 36.49 12.40 6.96
N ASP A 73 36.06 11.48 7.80
CA ASP A 73 36.75 10.21 8.05
C ASP A 73 36.44 9.15 6.97
N ARG A 74 37.14 8.02 7.06
CA ARG A 74 37.07 6.91 6.11
C ARG A 74 36.73 5.63 6.84
N LEU A 75 35.93 4.81 6.18
CA LEU A 75 35.40 3.57 6.72
C LEU A 75 35.98 2.38 5.94
N THR A 76 36.65 1.47 6.64
CA THR A 76 37.23 0.28 6.00
C THR A 76 36.16 -0.79 5.78
N LEU A 77 36.46 -1.77 4.93
CA LEU A 77 35.55 -2.91 4.70
C LEU A 77 35.23 -3.67 6.00
N ASP A 78 36.22 -3.85 6.88
CA ASP A 78 36.04 -4.51 8.18
C ASP A 78 35.11 -3.71 9.10
N GLU A 79 35.25 -2.38 9.11
CA GLU A 79 34.37 -1.52 9.90
C GLU A 79 32.94 -1.55 9.37
N PHE A 80 32.77 -1.52 8.05
CA PHE A 80 31.47 -1.60 7.39
C PHE A 80 30.79 -2.94 7.69
N ALA A 81 31.56 -4.03 7.66
CA ALA A 81 31.08 -5.37 7.94
C ALA A 81 30.48 -5.56 9.35
N ARG A 82 30.83 -4.70 10.32
CA ARG A 82 30.29 -4.78 11.69
C ARG A 82 28.79 -4.48 11.74
N HIS A 83 28.32 -3.55 10.92
CA HIS A 83 26.96 -3.01 11.00
C HIS A 83 26.12 -3.31 9.76
N ALA A 84 26.73 -3.35 8.57
CA ALA A 84 26.00 -3.52 7.31
C ALA A 84 25.09 -4.76 7.23
N PRO A 85 25.47 -5.94 7.75
CA PRO A 85 24.60 -7.13 7.72
C PRO A 85 23.23 -6.96 8.38
N SER A 86 23.13 -6.07 9.36
CA SER A 86 21.87 -5.81 10.06
C SER A 86 20.85 -5.07 9.20
N LEU A 87 21.30 -4.30 8.21
CA LEU A 87 20.45 -3.45 7.36
C LEU A 87 19.65 -4.27 6.34
N TRP A 88 20.18 -5.41 5.87
CA TRP A 88 19.48 -6.31 4.94
C TRP A 88 18.95 -7.58 5.63
N GLY A 89 18.76 -7.53 6.95
CA GLY A 89 18.13 -8.58 7.71
C GLY A 89 16.62 -8.71 7.43
N THR A 90 15.99 -9.74 7.99
CA THR A 90 14.54 -9.95 7.89
C THR A 90 13.74 -8.96 8.74
N SER A 91 14.33 -8.46 9.84
CA SER A 91 13.72 -7.42 10.67
C SER A 91 14.09 -6.02 10.17
N THR A 92 13.09 -5.14 10.14
CA THR A 92 13.26 -3.72 9.83
C THR A 92 13.37 -2.85 11.10
N ASP A 93 13.60 -3.45 12.27
CA ASP A 93 13.69 -2.72 13.53
C ASP A 93 15.00 -1.95 13.67
N VAL A 94 16.05 -2.38 12.98
CA VAL A 94 17.34 -1.68 12.93
C VAL A 94 17.18 -0.22 12.47
N TYR A 95 16.24 0.03 11.55
CA TYR A 95 15.99 1.36 11.01
C TYR A 95 15.44 2.35 12.05
N VAL A 96 14.73 1.85 13.07
CA VAL A 96 14.29 2.67 14.21
C VAL A 96 15.49 3.18 15.01
N LYS A 97 16.54 2.35 15.13
CA LYS A 97 17.80 2.76 15.78
C LYS A 97 18.63 3.69 14.89
N VAL A 98 18.72 3.38 13.60
CA VAL A 98 19.52 4.14 12.62
C VAL A 98 19.00 5.57 12.46
N CYS A 99 17.68 5.74 12.38
CA CYS A 99 17.05 7.02 12.02
C CYS A 99 16.50 7.76 13.24
N GLN A 100 17.17 7.71 14.39
CA GLN A 100 16.80 8.56 15.53
C GLN A 100 17.18 10.04 15.27
N PRO A 101 16.39 11.02 15.75
CA PRO A 101 15.12 10.89 16.50
C PRO A 101 13.93 10.48 15.62
N VAL A 102 12.77 10.14 16.23
CA VAL A 102 11.54 9.68 15.54
C VAL A 102 11.12 10.53 14.33
N LEU A 103 11.31 11.84 14.39
CA LEU A 103 11.00 12.72 13.25
C LEU A 103 11.86 12.40 12.01
N THR A 104 13.15 12.10 12.21
CA THR A 104 14.06 11.67 11.15
C THR A 104 13.66 10.31 10.59
N LEU A 105 13.21 9.39 11.46
CA LEU A 105 12.66 8.10 11.03
C LEU A 105 11.44 8.27 10.13
N ILE A 106 10.46 9.10 10.54
CA ILE A 106 9.25 9.36 9.74
C ILE A 106 9.63 9.95 8.39
N LYS A 107 10.50 10.96 8.38
CA LYS A 107 10.97 11.62 7.16
C LYS A 107 11.67 10.64 6.21
N ASN A 108 12.63 9.86 6.70
CA ASN A 108 13.38 8.92 5.86
C ASN A 108 12.48 7.79 5.32
N CYS A 109 11.54 7.29 6.12
CA CYS A 109 10.59 6.29 5.67
C CYS A 109 9.61 6.85 4.63
N SER A 110 9.13 8.09 4.81
CA SER A 110 8.17 8.71 3.89
C SER A 110 8.83 9.10 2.57
N GLU A 111 10.04 9.66 2.59
CA GLU A 111 10.84 9.93 1.39
C GLU A 111 11.16 8.65 0.62
N ALA A 112 11.56 7.58 1.32
CA ALA A 112 11.81 6.29 0.68
C ALA A 112 10.53 5.67 0.08
N ALA A 113 9.36 5.98 0.63
CA ALA A 113 8.08 5.57 0.05
C ALA A 113 7.60 6.47 -1.09
N GLY A 114 8.34 7.53 -1.46
CA GLY A 114 7.88 8.51 -2.44
C GLY A 114 6.75 9.43 -1.93
N ALA A 115 6.50 9.42 -0.62
CA ALA A 115 5.47 10.20 0.07
C ALA A 115 6.12 11.28 0.96
N GLY A 116 7.02 12.09 0.36
CA GLY A 116 7.67 13.19 1.08
C GLY A 116 6.65 14.18 1.65
N ALA A 117 6.92 14.71 2.84
CA ALA A 117 6.02 15.64 3.51
C ALA A 117 5.84 16.93 2.70
N VAL A 118 4.60 17.41 2.62
CA VAL A 118 4.22 18.66 1.95
C VAL A 118 3.66 19.68 2.95
N ALA A 119 3.53 20.94 2.54
CA ALA A 119 2.95 21.98 3.38
C ALA A 119 1.51 21.63 3.78
N GLY A 120 1.21 21.63 5.08
CA GLY A 120 -0.06 21.20 5.65
C GLY A 120 -0.01 19.88 6.42
N ASP A 121 1.06 19.08 6.26
CA ASP A 121 1.22 17.81 6.96
C ASP A 121 1.69 17.96 8.41
N GLU A 122 2.01 19.18 8.87
CA GLU A 122 2.66 19.43 10.16
C GLU A 122 1.83 18.90 11.33
N LYS A 123 0.50 19.06 11.25
CA LYS A 123 -0.42 18.55 12.27
C LYS A 123 -0.47 17.02 12.28
N PHE A 124 -0.50 16.39 11.10
CA PHE A 124 -0.51 14.93 10.99
C PHE A 124 0.81 14.34 11.50
N ILE A 125 1.94 14.88 11.07
CA ILE A 125 3.27 14.44 11.52
C ILE A 125 3.40 14.66 13.03
N GLY A 126 2.92 15.79 13.55
CA GLY A 126 2.90 16.06 14.99
C GLY A 126 2.10 15.02 15.78
N ASN A 127 0.89 14.70 15.32
CA ASN A 127 0.05 13.67 15.93
C ASN A 127 0.72 12.29 15.84
N LEU A 128 1.31 11.94 14.69
CA LEU A 128 2.00 10.67 14.51
C LEU A 128 3.21 10.54 15.44
N VAL A 129 4.02 11.59 15.57
CA VAL A 129 5.15 11.61 16.52
C VAL A 129 4.65 11.46 17.96
N HIS A 130 3.57 12.15 18.31
CA HIS A 130 2.97 12.06 19.64
C HIS A 130 2.54 10.63 19.96
N GLU A 131 1.83 9.98 19.04
CA GLU A 131 1.37 8.59 19.16
C GLU A 131 2.53 7.58 19.21
N MET A 132 3.54 7.77 18.35
CA MET A 132 4.74 6.93 18.37
C MET A 132 5.46 7.03 19.72
N CYS A 133 5.51 8.22 20.30
CA CYS A 133 6.18 8.50 21.57
C CYS A 133 5.27 8.36 22.80
N GLU A 134 3.99 7.98 22.66
CA GLU A 134 3.03 7.94 23.76
C GLU A 134 3.50 6.98 24.88
N ARG A 135 4.08 5.85 24.47
CA ARG A 135 4.64 4.83 25.38
C ARG A 135 6.04 5.16 25.88
N GLY A 136 6.66 6.23 25.35
CA GLY A 136 8.02 6.68 25.60
C GLY A 136 8.83 6.84 24.32
N SER A 137 10.05 7.38 24.46
CA SER A 137 10.92 7.75 23.32
C SER A 137 12.13 6.83 23.15
N SER A 138 12.20 5.71 23.86
CA SER A 138 13.27 4.73 23.69
C SER A 138 13.10 3.94 22.38
N VAL A 139 14.20 3.38 21.85
CA VAL A 139 14.15 2.58 20.61
C VAL A 139 13.21 1.38 20.77
N GLU A 140 13.19 0.75 21.94
CA GLU A 140 12.37 -0.41 22.26
C GLU A 140 10.88 -0.08 22.25
N GLU A 141 10.49 1.09 22.77
CA GLU A 141 9.11 1.57 22.78
C GLU A 141 8.62 1.90 21.36
N ILE A 142 9.46 2.58 20.56
CA ILE A 142 9.12 2.88 19.17
C ILE A 142 9.03 1.61 18.32
N VAL A 143 9.92 0.63 18.53
CA VAL A 143 9.83 -0.68 17.87
C VAL A 143 8.56 -1.42 18.28
N SER A 144 8.17 -1.35 19.55
CA SER A 144 6.91 -1.91 20.05
C SER A 144 5.70 -1.26 19.36
N TRP A 145 5.64 0.07 19.33
CA TRP A 145 4.60 0.82 18.61
C TRP A 145 4.53 0.42 17.14
N LYS A 146 5.69 0.35 16.46
CA LYS A 146 5.76 -0.04 15.05
C LYS A 146 5.17 -1.43 14.83
N ARG A 147 5.54 -2.42 15.65
CA ARG A 147 5.03 -3.79 15.52
C ARG A 147 3.51 -3.87 15.75
N ASP A 148 2.97 -3.04 16.62
CA ASP A 148 1.54 -3.02 16.93
C ASP A 148 0.72 -2.24 15.89
N MET A 149 1.21 -1.09 15.44
CA MET A 149 0.46 -0.14 14.61
C MET A 149 0.79 -0.26 13.13
N CYS A 150 2.07 -0.38 12.76
CA CYS A 150 2.49 -0.43 11.37
C CYS A 150 3.77 -1.28 11.17
N PRO A 151 3.67 -2.63 11.14
CA PRO A 151 4.83 -3.52 11.02
C PRO A 151 5.68 -3.24 9.78
N ALA A 152 5.03 -2.78 8.71
CA ALA A 152 5.62 -2.47 7.42
C ALA A 152 6.20 -1.05 7.31
N PHE A 153 6.17 -0.25 8.38
CA PHE A 153 6.52 1.18 8.34
C PHE A 153 7.89 1.46 7.71
N CYS A 154 8.89 0.62 8.00
CA CYS A 154 10.26 0.77 7.49
C CYS A 154 10.55 -0.06 6.24
N ASN A 155 9.55 -0.70 5.61
CA ASN A 155 9.79 -1.58 4.46
C ASN A 155 10.30 -0.82 3.24
N ALA A 156 9.69 0.33 2.91
CA ALA A 156 10.14 1.15 1.78
C ALA A 156 11.60 1.59 1.97
N LEU A 157 11.97 1.99 3.19
CA LEU A 157 13.35 2.34 3.54
C LEU A 157 14.31 1.15 3.40
N ARG A 158 13.90 -0.04 3.87
CA ARG A 158 14.68 -1.27 3.67
C ARG A 158 14.88 -1.55 2.19
N ASP A 159 13.81 -1.48 1.41
CA ASP A 159 13.83 -1.83 -0.01
C ASP A 159 14.71 -0.84 -0.80
N LEU A 160 14.72 0.45 -0.42
CA LEU A 160 15.66 1.45 -0.95
C LEU A 160 17.11 1.09 -0.63
N VAL A 161 17.41 0.74 0.63
CA VAL A 161 18.77 0.34 1.03
C VAL A 161 19.20 -0.93 0.32
N LEU A 162 18.31 -1.92 0.19
CA LEU A 162 18.55 -3.17 -0.55
C LEU A 162 18.82 -2.92 -2.04
N HIS A 163 18.10 -1.99 -2.65
CA HIS A 163 18.32 -1.59 -4.03
C HIS A 163 19.70 -0.98 -4.23
N VAL A 164 20.07 -0.02 -3.38
CA VAL A 164 21.35 0.67 -3.47
C VAL A 164 22.51 -0.28 -3.16
N PHE A 165 22.42 -1.05 -2.07
CA PHE A 165 23.51 -1.90 -1.61
C PHE A 165 23.66 -3.17 -2.46
N LEU A 166 22.56 -3.83 -2.81
CA LEU A 166 22.59 -5.18 -3.38
C LEU A 166 21.99 -5.28 -4.79
N GLY A 167 21.35 -4.21 -5.28
CA GLY A 167 20.81 -4.17 -6.65
C GLY A 167 19.47 -4.87 -6.80
N TYR A 168 18.73 -5.06 -5.71
CA TYR A 168 17.36 -5.56 -5.77
C TYR A 168 16.44 -4.59 -6.52
N ALA A 169 15.37 -5.10 -7.13
CA ALA A 169 14.36 -4.26 -7.77
C ALA A 169 13.71 -3.35 -6.73
N PHE A 170 13.53 -2.07 -7.09
CA PHE A 170 12.86 -1.07 -6.28
C PHE A 170 11.70 -0.49 -7.08
N ASP A 171 10.48 -0.95 -6.76
CA ASP A 171 9.27 -0.43 -7.36
C ASP A 171 8.82 0.78 -6.56
N ASN A 172 9.11 1.98 -7.05
CA ASN A 172 8.54 3.19 -6.47
C ASN A 172 7.03 3.17 -6.75
N THR A 173 6.22 3.03 -5.70
CA THR A 173 4.77 2.93 -5.83
C THR A 173 4.23 4.34 -5.96
N GLU A 174 3.82 4.74 -7.17
CA GLU A 174 3.11 5.99 -7.37
C GLU A 174 1.72 5.87 -6.75
N TYR A 175 1.53 6.52 -5.61
CA TYR A 175 0.28 6.44 -4.90
C TYR A 175 -0.81 7.29 -5.61
N SER A 176 -0.46 8.36 -6.33
CA SER A 176 -1.41 9.36 -6.85
C SER A 176 -2.60 8.77 -7.62
N SER A 177 -3.83 9.18 -7.27
CA SER A 177 -5.02 8.74 -8.00
C SER A 177 -6.13 9.80 -7.97
N GLU A 178 -6.28 10.51 -9.09
CA GLU A 178 -7.49 11.29 -9.36
C GLU A 178 -8.59 10.36 -9.88
N ILE A 179 -9.51 9.97 -9.00
CA ILE A 179 -10.82 9.42 -9.37
C ILE A 179 -10.73 8.04 -10.04
N LEU A 180 -10.54 7.00 -9.22
CA LEU A 180 -10.81 5.63 -9.66
C LEU A 180 -12.32 5.44 -9.92
N THR A 181 -12.72 5.24 -11.17
CA THR A 181 -14.03 4.77 -11.62
C THR A 181 -14.43 3.47 -10.90
N PRO A 182 -15.74 3.14 -10.78
CA PRO A 182 -16.23 1.95 -10.08
C PRO A 182 -15.62 0.60 -10.53
N MET A 183 -15.08 0.52 -11.76
CA MET A 183 -14.40 -0.67 -12.26
C MET A 183 -12.93 -0.79 -11.84
N GLN A 184 -12.31 0.29 -11.38
CA GLN A 184 -10.92 0.30 -10.91
C GLN A 184 -10.80 -0.19 -9.45
N MET A 185 -11.91 -0.17 -8.71
CA MET A 185 -12.04 -0.86 -7.41
C MET A 185 -12.06 -2.40 -7.55
N CYS A 186 -12.12 -2.95 -8.78
CA CYS A 186 -12.42 -4.37 -9.00
C CYS A 186 -11.21 -5.31 -9.11
N ARG A 187 -9.95 -4.85 -9.04
CA ARG A 187 -8.79 -5.74 -9.18
C ARG A 187 -7.57 -5.30 -8.37
N GLY A 188 -7.61 -5.54 -7.06
CA GLY A 188 -6.43 -5.49 -6.20
C GLY A 188 -6.66 -4.77 -4.87
N PRO A 189 -5.62 -4.67 -4.03
CA PRO A 189 -5.68 -3.94 -2.79
C PRO A 189 -5.96 -2.45 -3.03
N THR A 190 -6.78 -1.84 -2.18
CA THR A 190 -7.14 -0.43 -2.26
C THR A 190 -7.05 0.24 -0.91
N VAL A 191 -6.76 1.54 -0.92
CA VAL A 191 -6.85 2.43 0.23
C VAL A 191 -7.92 3.47 -0.06
N SER A 192 -8.95 3.53 0.77
CA SER A 192 -10.08 4.46 0.62
C SER A 192 -10.12 5.42 1.80
N ILE A 193 -10.02 6.70 1.55
CA ILE A 193 -10.07 7.78 2.52
C ILE A 193 -11.50 8.35 2.51
N PHE A 194 -12.11 8.42 3.68
CA PHE A 194 -13.45 8.95 3.89
C PHE A 194 -13.36 10.10 4.89
N GLN A 195 -13.69 11.30 4.43
CA GLN A 195 -13.93 12.43 5.31
C GLN A 195 -15.42 12.48 5.63
N LEU A 196 -15.77 12.34 6.90
CA LEU A 196 -17.15 12.43 7.35
C LEU A 196 -17.54 13.89 7.63
N THR A 197 -18.85 14.16 7.64
CA THR A 197 -19.41 15.50 7.90
C THR A 197 -19.15 16.01 9.32
N ASP A 198 -18.85 15.11 10.26
CA ASP A 198 -18.47 15.45 11.63
C ASP A 198 -16.98 15.83 11.77
N GLY A 199 -16.21 15.79 10.68
CA GLY A 199 -14.79 16.10 10.65
C GLY A 199 -13.88 14.89 10.91
N SER A 200 -14.45 13.71 11.16
CA SER A 200 -13.67 12.47 11.31
C SER A 200 -13.10 12.03 9.96
N ILE A 201 -11.86 11.53 9.97
CA ILE A 201 -11.21 11.01 8.76
C ILE A 201 -10.89 9.54 8.97
N PHE A 202 -11.48 8.70 8.14
CA PHE A 202 -11.25 7.26 8.15
C PHE A 202 -10.49 6.82 6.91
N VAL A 203 -9.54 5.91 7.07
CA VAL A 203 -8.79 5.29 5.98
C VAL A 203 -8.98 3.79 6.03
N LEU A 204 -9.68 3.25 5.05
CA LEU A 204 -9.94 1.83 4.90
C LEU A 204 -8.98 1.24 3.88
N ALA A 205 -8.02 0.47 4.36
CA ALA A 205 -7.14 -0.36 3.52
C ALA A 205 -7.76 -1.76 3.40
N THR A 206 -8.01 -2.21 2.19
CA THR A 206 -8.50 -3.57 1.94
C THR A 206 -7.65 -4.30 0.92
N ASP A 207 -7.36 -5.56 1.20
CA ASP A 207 -6.68 -6.53 0.34
C ASP A 207 -7.64 -7.31 -0.56
N ASP A 208 -8.95 -7.10 -0.40
CA ASP A 208 -10.00 -7.79 -1.12
C ASP A 208 -10.73 -6.85 -2.08
N THR A 209 -11.36 -7.45 -3.08
CA THR A 209 -12.12 -6.72 -4.10
C THR A 209 -13.44 -6.23 -3.55
N TRP A 210 -13.71 -4.94 -3.76
CA TRP A 210 -14.99 -4.31 -3.45
C TRP A 210 -16.15 -5.01 -4.15
N ARG A 211 -17.17 -5.36 -3.36
CA ARG A 211 -18.39 -6.01 -3.85
C ARG A 211 -19.59 -5.58 -3.04
N HIS A 212 -20.75 -5.58 -3.69
CA HIS A 212 -22.03 -5.52 -2.97
C HIS A 212 -22.33 -6.90 -2.41
N SER A 213 -22.44 -7.02 -1.09
CA SER A 213 -22.60 -8.28 -0.39
C SER A 213 -23.56 -8.12 0.78
N GLY A 214 -24.45 -9.11 0.95
CA GLY A 214 -25.28 -9.23 2.15
C GLY A 214 -24.50 -9.73 3.37
N SER A 215 -23.29 -10.25 3.18
CA SER A 215 -22.37 -10.70 4.22
C SER A 215 -21.08 -9.87 4.22
N ARG A 216 -20.35 -9.88 5.34
CA ARG A 216 -19.07 -9.19 5.45
C ARG A 216 -17.96 -9.89 4.64
N PHE A 217 -17.00 -9.10 4.18
CA PHE A 217 -15.81 -9.52 3.43
C PHE A 217 -14.56 -8.72 3.86
N GLY A 218 -13.42 -8.95 3.20
CA GLY A 218 -12.12 -8.41 3.59
C GLY A 218 -11.20 -9.51 4.12
N GLY A 219 -9.96 -9.53 3.64
CA GLY A 219 -8.95 -10.49 4.05
C GLY A 219 -8.26 -10.09 5.35
N GLN A 220 -7.23 -10.85 5.73
CA GLN A 220 -6.51 -10.65 6.99
C GLN A 220 -5.69 -9.35 7.01
N ALA A 221 -5.35 -8.80 5.85
CA ALA A 221 -4.63 -7.53 5.74
C ALA A 221 -5.58 -6.33 5.65
N THR A 222 -6.89 -6.54 5.70
CA THR A 222 -7.87 -5.44 5.72
C THR A 222 -7.86 -4.74 7.09
N VAL A 223 -7.66 -3.42 7.08
CA VAL A 223 -7.55 -2.59 8.29
C VAL A 223 -8.26 -1.25 8.08
N LEU A 224 -8.82 -0.71 9.15
CA LEU A 224 -9.35 0.66 9.19
C LEU A 224 -8.48 1.51 10.12
N PHE A 225 -8.12 2.70 9.67
CA PHE A 225 -7.56 3.75 10.49
C PHE A 225 -8.59 4.87 10.69
N GLU A 226 -8.72 5.37 11.90
CA GLU A 226 -9.26 6.69 12.20
C GLU A 226 -8.04 7.60 12.31
N ILE A 227 -7.91 8.62 11.47
CA ILE A 227 -6.77 9.56 11.46
C ILE A 227 -7.09 10.81 12.27
N SER A 228 -8.38 11.17 12.31
CA SER A 228 -8.90 12.34 13.03
C SER A 228 -10.24 11.94 13.67
N PRO A 229 -10.48 12.28 14.95
CA PRO A 229 -9.65 13.16 15.81
C PRO A 229 -8.37 12.52 16.37
N ASP A 230 -8.36 11.21 16.61
CA ASP A 230 -7.20 10.47 17.15
C ASP A 230 -6.76 9.37 16.18
N LEU A 231 -5.46 9.05 16.16
CA LEU A 231 -4.94 7.98 15.31
C LEU A 231 -5.25 6.61 15.92
N LYS A 232 -6.31 5.94 15.45
CA LYS A 232 -6.68 4.59 15.93
C LYS A 232 -6.61 3.58 14.80
N ARG A 233 -6.06 2.41 15.09
CA ARG A 233 -6.05 1.26 14.16
C ARG A 233 -7.05 0.20 14.59
N PHE A 234 -7.90 -0.20 13.66
CA PHE A 234 -8.86 -1.30 13.84
C PHE A 234 -8.55 -2.42 12.85
N ALA A 235 -8.25 -3.60 13.38
CA ALA A 235 -8.04 -4.82 12.63
C ALA A 235 -8.92 -5.93 13.21
N SER A 236 -9.31 -6.91 12.39
CA SER A 236 -10.16 -8.02 12.81
C SER A 236 -9.67 -9.34 12.24
N PRO A 237 -9.71 -10.44 13.02
CA PRO A 237 -9.43 -11.78 12.51
C PRO A 237 -10.57 -12.32 11.62
N SER A 238 -11.75 -11.70 11.64
CA SER A 238 -12.89 -12.03 10.80
C SER A 238 -13.17 -10.93 9.76
N PRO A 239 -13.82 -11.25 8.62
CA PRO A 239 -14.04 -10.29 7.54
C PRO A 239 -14.76 -9.01 8.03
N PRO A 240 -14.11 -7.83 7.98
CA PRO A 240 -14.62 -6.66 8.69
C PRO A 240 -15.51 -5.75 7.85
N ILE A 241 -15.46 -5.81 6.52
CA ILE A 241 -16.16 -4.88 5.62
C ILE A 241 -17.55 -5.40 5.30
N TYR A 242 -18.57 -4.57 5.53
CA TYR A 242 -19.90 -4.72 4.97
C TYR A 242 -20.09 -3.66 3.89
N CYS A 243 -20.51 -4.05 2.69
CA CYS A 243 -20.83 -3.08 1.65
C CYS A 243 -22.04 -3.57 0.86
N ASN A 244 -23.14 -2.82 0.90
CA ASN A 244 -24.30 -3.12 0.09
C ASN A 244 -25.03 -1.84 -0.33
N PHE A 245 -25.04 -1.56 -1.63
CA PHE A 245 -25.79 -0.44 -2.20
C PHE A 245 -26.84 -0.90 -3.23
N LYS A 246 -27.02 -2.22 -3.42
CA LYS A 246 -27.87 -2.77 -4.49
C LYS A 246 -28.86 -3.84 -4.02
N ILE A 247 -28.47 -4.68 -3.07
CA ILE A 247 -29.26 -5.85 -2.65
C ILE A 247 -30.39 -5.36 -1.73
N ARG A 248 -31.62 -5.36 -2.24
CA ARG A 248 -32.81 -4.85 -1.53
C ARG A 248 -33.20 -5.66 -0.30
N SER A 249 -32.83 -6.94 -0.25
CA SER A 249 -33.12 -7.85 0.87
C SER A 249 -32.14 -7.72 2.04
N ALA A 250 -31.13 -6.85 1.93
CA ALA A 250 -30.11 -6.64 2.95
C ALA A 250 -30.00 -5.15 3.30
N ALA A 251 -29.42 -4.85 4.47
CA ALA A 251 -29.22 -3.47 4.89
C ALA A 251 -28.39 -2.68 3.87
N PHE A 252 -28.74 -1.43 3.62
CA PHE A 252 -27.95 -0.59 2.73
C PHE A 252 -26.87 0.17 3.49
N GLY A 253 -25.72 0.38 2.84
CA GLY A 253 -24.61 1.17 3.36
C GLY A 253 -23.27 0.45 3.29
N LEU A 254 -22.26 1.13 3.82
CA LEU A 254 -20.90 0.62 4.03
C LEU A 254 -20.60 0.66 5.53
N SER A 255 -20.05 -0.41 6.08
CA SER A 255 -19.54 -0.38 7.45
C SER A 255 -18.29 -1.21 7.63
N PHE A 256 -17.43 -0.75 8.52
CA PHE A 256 -16.32 -1.52 9.04
C PHE A 256 -16.61 -1.85 10.50
N LEU A 257 -16.97 -3.11 10.75
CA LEU A 257 -17.46 -3.59 12.05
C LEU A 257 -18.53 -2.64 12.64
N ASP A 258 -18.31 -2.19 13.87
CA ASP A 258 -19.06 -1.20 14.63
C ASP A 258 -18.40 0.19 14.63
N LYS A 259 -17.23 0.35 13.99
CA LYS A 259 -16.39 1.55 14.11
C LYS A 259 -16.73 2.64 13.11
N MET A 260 -17.02 2.25 11.87
CA MET A 260 -17.33 3.18 10.79
C MET A 260 -18.62 2.73 10.11
N LYS A 261 -19.54 3.67 9.90
CA LYS A 261 -20.79 3.42 9.18
C LYS A 261 -21.09 4.58 8.24
N ILE A 262 -21.38 4.24 6.99
CA ILE A 262 -21.80 5.14 5.93
C ILE A 262 -23.17 4.67 5.48
N ASP A 263 -24.13 5.60 5.45
CA ASP A 263 -25.48 5.29 5.03
C ASP A 263 -25.59 5.13 3.51
N LYS A 264 -26.77 4.69 3.05
CA LYS A 264 -27.06 4.47 1.64
C LYS A 264 -26.92 5.74 0.80
N GLU A 265 -27.33 6.87 1.36
CA GLU A 265 -27.43 8.15 0.67
C GLU A 265 -26.10 8.92 0.73
N MET A 266 -25.09 8.35 1.39
CA MET A 266 -23.78 8.96 1.67
C MET A 266 -23.91 10.30 2.41
N GLY A 267 -25.02 10.51 3.14
CA GLY A 267 -25.37 11.80 3.72
C GLY A 267 -24.39 12.26 4.80
N ASN A 268 -23.68 11.32 5.42
CA ASN A 268 -22.66 11.57 6.43
C ASN A 268 -21.23 11.67 5.87
N VAL A 269 -21.06 11.66 4.55
CA VAL A 269 -19.75 11.70 3.89
C VAL A 269 -19.54 13.05 3.21
N ALA A 270 -18.51 13.77 3.64
CA ALA A 270 -18.11 15.05 3.06
C ALA A 270 -17.26 14.86 1.79
N ALA A 271 -16.30 13.92 1.83
CA ALA A 271 -15.43 13.61 0.71
C ALA A 271 -14.97 12.15 0.74
N ILE A 272 -14.69 11.58 -0.43
CA ILE A 272 -14.11 10.25 -0.58
C ILE A 272 -12.98 10.31 -1.60
N GLU A 273 -11.86 9.68 -1.27
CA GLU A 273 -10.75 9.47 -2.18
C GLU A 273 -10.34 7.99 -2.16
N VAL A 274 -10.02 7.41 -3.33
CA VAL A 274 -9.68 5.99 -3.43
C VAL A 274 -8.42 5.80 -4.27
N TRP A 275 -7.49 5.05 -3.70
CA TRP A 275 -6.15 4.81 -4.20
C TRP A 275 -6.01 3.30 -4.45
N GLY A 276 -5.54 2.95 -5.65
CA GLY A 276 -5.28 1.56 -6.03
C GLY A 276 -3.83 1.21 -5.73
N CYS A 277 -3.57 0.17 -4.93
CA CYS A 277 -2.23 -0.21 -4.51
C CYS A 277 -1.68 -1.40 -5.31
N ALA A 278 -2.13 -1.56 -6.56
CA ALA A 278 -1.71 -2.64 -7.44
C ALA A 278 -0.43 -2.27 -8.22
N PRO A 279 0.35 -3.25 -8.71
CA PRO A 279 1.57 -2.98 -9.49
C PRO A 279 1.32 -2.15 -10.75
N SER A 280 2.36 -1.51 -11.29
CA SER A 280 2.29 -0.71 -12.53
C SER A 280 1.76 -1.48 -13.74
N SER A 281 1.92 -2.81 -13.77
CA SER A 281 1.30 -3.68 -14.77
C SER A 281 -0.24 -3.65 -14.73
N ALA A 282 -0.83 -3.56 -13.53
CA ALA A 282 -2.27 -3.42 -13.35
C ALA A 282 -2.78 -2.07 -13.87
N LEU A 283 -2.00 -1.00 -13.70
CA LEU A 283 -2.30 0.31 -14.28
C LEU A 283 -2.26 0.27 -15.81
N GLN A 284 -1.25 -0.38 -16.41
CA GLN A 284 -1.16 -0.54 -17.87
C GLN A 284 -2.33 -1.35 -18.44
N ASP A 285 -2.69 -2.45 -17.80
CA ASP A 285 -3.85 -3.25 -18.22
C ASP A 285 -5.16 -2.47 -18.08
N GLN A 286 -5.26 -1.63 -17.05
CA GLN A 286 -6.40 -0.74 -16.85
C GLN A 286 -6.48 0.35 -17.92
N GLN A 287 -5.35 0.97 -18.30
CA GLN A 287 -5.29 1.93 -19.41
C GLN A 287 -5.67 1.28 -20.74
N ARG A 288 -5.18 0.06 -21.00
CA ARG A 288 -5.56 -0.74 -22.19
C ARG A 288 -7.05 -1.04 -22.19
N LEU A 289 -7.63 -1.43 -21.05
CA LEU A 289 -9.05 -1.71 -20.93
C LEU A 289 -9.89 -0.45 -21.16
N ARG A 290 -9.51 0.70 -20.57
CA ARG A 290 -10.18 1.99 -20.81
C ARG A 290 -10.13 2.36 -22.29
N ALA A 291 -8.97 2.28 -22.92
CA ALA A 291 -8.82 2.56 -24.35
C ALA A 291 -9.69 1.60 -25.20
N TRP A 292 -9.77 0.33 -24.82
CA TRP A 292 -10.65 -0.63 -25.47
C TRP A 292 -12.13 -0.27 -25.27
N GLN A 293 -12.56 0.08 -24.05
CA GLN A 293 -13.93 0.48 -23.74
C GLN A 293 -14.31 1.77 -24.46
N SER A 294 -13.45 2.78 -24.49
CA SER A 294 -13.69 4.01 -25.26
C SER A 294 -13.85 3.70 -26.75
N LYS A 295 -13.01 2.81 -27.31
CA LYS A 295 -13.16 2.33 -28.69
C LYS A 295 -14.46 1.56 -28.90
N GLN A 296 -14.93 0.77 -27.93
CA GLN A 296 -16.22 0.08 -27.99
C GLN A 296 -17.39 1.08 -27.91
N ALA A 297 -17.33 2.04 -26.98
CA ALA A 297 -18.33 3.08 -26.82
C ALA A 297 -18.43 3.96 -28.06
N GLU A 298 -17.31 4.33 -28.68
CA GLU A 298 -17.27 5.03 -29.96
C GLU A 298 -17.83 4.19 -31.10
N LYS A 299 -17.52 2.88 -31.14
CA LYS A 299 -18.13 1.97 -32.13
C LYS A 299 -19.63 1.89 -31.95
N ILE A 300 -20.12 1.72 -30.72
CA ILE A 300 -21.55 1.70 -30.38
C ILE A 300 -22.22 3.04 -30.72
N LYS A 301 -21.52 4.17 -30.53
CA LYS A 301 -22.01 5.51 -30.89
C LYS A 301 -22.02 5.76 -32.39
N LYS A 302 -21.14 5.07 -33.15
CA LYS A 302 -21.07 5.07 -34.62
C LYS A 302 -22.01 4.06 -35.27
N VAL A 303 -22.48 3.06 -34.53
CA VAL A 303 -23.70 2.35 -34.92
C VAL A 303 -24.80 3.39 -34.83
N PRO A 304 -25.51 3.72 -35.92
CA PRO A 304 -26.67 4.56 -35.79
C PRO A 304 -27.57 3.91 -34.73
N LEU A 305 -27.77 4.61 -33.60
CA LEU A 305 -28.96 4.37 -32.79
C LEU A 305 -30.11 4.22 -33.79
N PRO A 306 -30.97 3.19 -33.69
CA PRO A 306 -31.97 2.96 -34.71
C PRO A 306 -32.62 4.30 -35.00
N GLY A 307 -32.49 4.76 -36.26
CA GLY A 307 -33.19 5.93 -36.73
C GLY A 307 -34.67 5.79 -36.42
N ASN A 308 -35.41 6.89 -36.50
CA ASN A 308 -36.84 6.99 -36.21
C ASN A 308 -37.53 5.62 -36.25
N TRP A 309 -38.00 5.12 -35.10
CA TRP A 309 -38.45 3.72 -34.88
C TRP A 309 -39.42 3.23 -35.98
N ASP A 310 -40.13 4.17 -36.61
CA ASP A 310 -41.02 3.96 -37.75
C ASP A 310 -40.36 3.36 -39.00
N ASP A 311 -39.06 3.55 -39.21
CA ASP A 311 -38.33 3.06 -40.39
C ASP A 311 -37.61 1.73 -40.12
N ASN A 312 -37.76 1.13 -38.93
CA ASN A 312 -37.09 -0.12 -38.59
C ASN A 312 -37.84 -1.32 -39.21
N PRO A 313 -37.20 -2.15 -40.06
CA PRO A 313 -37.82 -3.36 -40.62
C PRO A 313 -38.37 -4.31 -39.56
N ASP A 314 -37.78 -4.31 -38.35
CA ASP A 314 -38.28 -5.11 -37.23
C ASP A 314 -39.67 -4.64 -36.74
N LYS A 315 -39.98 -3.33 -36.83
CA LYS A 315 -41.33 -2.79 -36.54
C LYS A 315 -42.35 -3.36 -37.51
N THR A 316 -42.04 -3.32 -38.81
CA THR A 316 -42.91 -3.85 -39.87
C THR A 316 -43.15 -5.35 -39.70
N ILE A 317 -42.14 -6.12 -39.31
CA ILE A 317 -42.28 -7.56 -39.05
C ILE A 317 -43.19 -7.81 -37.84
N LEU A 318 -43.04 -7.02 -36.77
CA LEU A 318 -43.84 -7.15 -35.54
C LEU A 318 -45.29 -6.70 -35.75
N GLU A 319 -45.54 -5.68 -36.58
CA GLU A 319 -46.87 -5.26 -37.01
C GLU A 319 -47.56 -6.32 -37.88
N MET A 320 -46.85 -6.92 -38.84
CA MET A 320 -47.37 -8.06 -39.62
C MET A 320 -47.67 -9.28 -38.75
N ALA A 321 -46.95 -9.45 -37.63
CA ALA A 321 -47.20 -10.48 -36.63
C ALA A 321 -48.33 -10.10 -35.65
N GLY A 322 -48.99 -8.94 -35.83
CA GLY A 322 -50.15 -8.50 -35.04
C GLY A 322 -49.80 -7.86 -33.69
N ILE A 323 -48.54 -7.51 -33.45
CA ILE A 323 -48.09 -6.90 -32.19
C ILE A 323 -48.17 -5.37 -32.32
N GLN A 324 -49.13 -4.75 -31.63
CA GLN A 324 -49.25 -3.29 -31.54
C GLN A 324 -48.49 -2.74 -30.34
N PHE A 325 -47.70 -1.70 -30.54
CA PHE A 325 -46.88 -1.09 -29.49
C PHE A 325 -47.66 -0.06 -28.65
N SER A 326 -47.24 0.10 -27.39
CA SER A 326 -47.97 0.81 -26.34
C SER A 326 -48.20 2.31 -26.59
N ASN A 327 -47.36 2.97 -27.39
CA ASN A 327 -47.51 4.39 -27.71
C ASN A 327 -48.64 4.66 -28.73
N GLU A 328 -48.78 3.79 -29.74
CA GLU A 328 -49.85 3.90 -30.74
C GLU A 328 -51.21 3.50 -30.15
N ARG A 329 -51.22 2.54 -29.23
CA ARG A 329 -52.42 2.16 -28.48
C ARG A 329 -52.95 3.31 -27.62
N LYS A 330 -52.05 4.06 -26.96
CA LYS A 330 -52.39 5.27 -26.20
C LYS A 330 -52.88 6.40 -27.09
N LEU A 331 -52.32 6.55 -28.30
CA LEU A 331 -52.75 7.56 -29.26
C LEU A 331 -54.16 7.25 -29.79
N MET A 332 -54.43 5.99 -30.16
CA MET A 332 -55.76 5.56 -30.57
C MET A 332 -56.80 5.66 -29.44
N GLU A 333 -56.44 5.35 -28.19
CA GLU A 333 -57.33 5.55 -27.05
C GLU A 333 -57.62 7.03 -26.78
N MET A 334 -56.66 7.93 -27.02
CA MET A 334 -56.87 9.38 -26.93
C MET A 334 -57.75 9.90 -28.08
N GLU A 335 -57.53 9.46 -29.32
CA GLU A 335 -58.37 9.83 -30.46
C GLU A 335 -59.80 9.28 -30.35
N ALA A 336 -59.97 8.06 -29.83
CA ALA A 336 -61.28 7.49 -29.57
C ALA A 336 -62.04 8.28 -28.48
N LYS A 337 -61.34 8.74 -27.44
CA LYS A 337 -61.92 9.63 -26.41
C LYS A 337 -62.26 11.02 -26.96
N ALA A 338 -61.42 11.58 -27.85
CA ALA A 338 -61.70 12.87 -28.49
C ALA A 338 -62.96 12.80 -29.37
N ARG A 339 -63.14 11.74 -30.16
CA ARG A 339 -64.33 11.53 -30.99
C ARG A 339 -65.63 11.26 -30.20
N GLN A 340 -65.52 10.80 -28.95
CA GLN A 340 -66.67 10.69 -28.05
C GLN A 340 -67.06 12.04 -27.43
N ASN A 341 -66.11 12.95 -27.23
CA ASN A 341 -66.39 14.30 -26.71
C ASN A 341 -66.96 15.25 -27.77
N ASP A 342 -66.68 15.03 -29.05
CA ASP A 342 -67.24 15.86 -30.15
C ASP A 342 -68.68 15.47 -30.55
N ASN A 343 -69.24 14.40 -29.98
CA ASN A 343 -70.60 13.91 -30.24
C ASN A 343 -71.57 14.13 -29.06
N LEU A 344 -71.26 15.05 -28.14
CA LEU A 344 -72.07 15.40 -26.98
C LEU A 344 -72.48 16.86 -26.96
#